data_AF-A0A8S9FB87-F1
#
_entry.id   AF-A0A8S9FB87-F1
#
_cell.length_a   1.000
_cell.length_b   1.000
_cell.length_c   1.000
_cell.angle_alpha   90.00
_cell.angle_beta   90.00
_cell.angle_gamma   90.00
#
_symmetry.space_group_name_H-M   'P 1'
#
loop_
_entity.id
_entity.type
_entity.pdbx_description
1 polymer ?
#
loop_
_entity_poly.entity_id
_entity_poly.type
_entity_poly.pdbx_seq_one_letter_code
_entity_poly.pdbx_strand_id
1 'polypeptide(L)'
;MIHSRFSEEKYREAMSMVWEMEESNCLLDLPAYRVVIRLFVALDDLGRAMRYYSKLKEAGFTPTYDVFRDMISVCIASGRLTKCREICKEVEDAGLRLDADTSFRLLQLENQTMSL
;
A
#
# COMPACT_ATOMS: atom_id res chain seq x y z
N MET A 1 -11.24 -14.72 7.76
CA MET A 1 -11.27 -14.03 9.08
C MET A 1 -10.85 -12.56 8.98
N ILE A 2 -9.73 -12.23 8.33
CA ILE A 2 -9.25 -10.85 8.14
C ILE A 2 -10.17 -10.00 7.23
N HIS A 3 -10.75 -10.58 6.17
CA HIS A 3 -11.71 -9.89 5.29
C HIS A 3 -12.98 -9.38 5.98
N SER A 4 -13.43 -10.02 7.07
CA SER A 4 -14.66 -9.66 7.78
C SER A 4 -14.50 -8.47 8.73
N ARG A 5 -13.28 -8.12 9.14
CA ARG A 5 -13.05 -7.06 10.14
C ARG A 5 -12.62 -5.72 9.54
N PHE A 6 -12.11 -5.72 8.31
CA PHE A 6 -11.82 -4.49 7.57
C PHE A 6 -13.10 -3.70 7.23
N SER A 7 -14.25 -4.38 7.05
CA SER A 7 -15.53 -3.72 6.76
C SER A 7 -16.18 -3.03 7.97
N GLU A 8 -15.62 -3.13 9.18
CA GLU A 8 -16.18 -2.55 10.41
C GLU A 8 -15.34 -1.40 11.00
N GLU A 9 -14.34 -0.87 10.28
CA GLU A 9 -13.42 0.19 10.77
C GLU A 9 -12.70 -0.13 12.11
N LYS A 10 -12.64 -1.41 12.49
CA LYS A 10 -11.96 -1.89 13.71
C LYS A 10 -10.45 -2.00 13.48
N TYR A 11 -9.82 -0.89 13.09
CA TYR A 11 -8.38 -0.81 12.80
C TYR A 11 -7.52 -1.29 13.98
N ARG A 12 -7.98 -1.10 15.22
CA ARG A 12 -7.29 -1.60 16.42
C ARG A 12 -7.26 -3.13 16.51
N GLU A 13 -8.36 -3.81 16.19
CA GLU A 13 -8.41 -5.28 16.21
C GLU A 13 -7.63 -5.87 15.03
N ALA A 14 -7.71 -5.23 13.86
CA ALA A 14 -6.89 -5.60 12.71
C ALA A 14 -5.39 -5.48 13.02
N MET A 15 -4.99 -4.43 13.75
CA MET A 15 -3.61 -4.25 14.21
C MET A 15 -3.16 -5.36 15.18
N SER A 16 -4.02 -5.74 16.14
CA SER A 16 -3.73 -6.85 17.07
C SER A 16 -3.44 -8.14 16.33
N MET A 17 -4.29 -8.49 15.35
CA MET A 17 -4.09 -9.68 14.53
C MET A 17 -2.78 -9.61 13.73
N VAL A 18 -2.42 -8.44 13.20
CA VAL A 18 -1.14 -8.26 12.49
C VAL A 18 0.05 -8.50 13.41
N TRP A 19 0.01 -8.03 14.66
CA TRP A 19 1.07 -8.29 15.63
C TRP A 19 1.17 -9.77 16.00
N GLU A 20 0.05 -10.42 16.27
CA GLU A 20 0.00 -11.87 16.55
C GLU A 20 0.58 -12.69 15.39
N MET A 21 0.33 -12.28 14.15
CA MET A 21 0.89 -12.92 12.95
C MET A 21 2.41 -12.72 12.84
N GLU A 22 2.94 -11.53 13.17
CA GLU A 22 4.39 -11.28 13.19
C GLU A 22 5.07 -12.09 14.30
N GLU A 23 4.50 -12.14 15.50
CA GLU A 23 5.04 -12.90 16.64
C GLU A 23 5.07 -14.41 16.37
N SER A 24 4.09 -14.91 15.62
CA SER A 24 3.97 -16.33 15.29
C SER A 24 4.81 -16.76 14.08
N ASN A 25 5.58 -15.85 13.45
CA ASN A 25 6.26 -16.09 12.17
C ASN A 25 5.33 -16.72 11.10
N CYS A 26 4.07 -16.29 11.08
CA CYS A 26 3.07 -16.89 10.23
C CYS A 26 3.33 -16.52 8.76
N LEU A 27 3.27 -17.51 7.86
CA LEU A 27 3.34 -17.27 6.42
C LEU A 27 2.03 -16.64 5.96
N LEU A 28 2.09 -15.41 5.46
CA LEU A 28 0.93 -14.71 4.93
C LEU A 28 0.65 -15.14 3.50
N ASP A 29 -0.63 -15.32 3.18
CA ASP A 29 -1.10 -15.43 1.80
C ASP A 29 -1.33 -14.02 1.20
N LEU A 30 -1.53 -13.97 -0.12
CA LEU A 30 -1.76 -12.71 -0.82
C LEU A 30 -3.00 -11.94 -0.28
N PRO A 31 -4.16 -12.57 -0.02
CA PRO A 31 -5.28 -11.90 0.64
C PRO A 31 -4.93 -11.25 1.99
N ALA A 32 -4.16 -11.93 2.84
CA ALA A 32 -3.71 -11.36 4.11
C ALA A 32 -2.84 -10.13 3.87
N TYR A 33 -1.80 -10.23 3.04
CA TYR A 33 -0.93 -9.09 2.73
C TYR A 33 -1.72 -7.86 2.24
N ARG A 34 -2.71 -8.06 1.35
CA ARG A 34 -3.55 -6.97 0.83
C ARG A 34 -4.31 -6.25 1.93
N VAL A 35 -4.86 -6.98 2.90
CA VAL A 35 -5.59 -6.34 4.01
C VAL A 35 -4.64 -5.65 4.98
N VAL A 36 -3.47 -6.22 5.25
CA VAL A 36 -2.47 -5.58 6.12
C VAL A 36 -1.95 -4.28 5.51
N ILE A 37 -1.66 -4.25 4.21
CA ILE A 37 -1.25 -3.03 3.50
C ILE A 37 -2.36 -1.98 3.58
N ARG A 38 -3.61 -2.36 3.29
CA ARG A 38 -4.77 -1.45 3.38
C ARG A 38 -4.97 -0.86 4.77
N LEU A 39 -4.77 -1.67 5.82
CA LEU A 39 -4.82 -1.20 7.20
C LEU A 39 -3.82 -0.06 7.43
N PHE A 40 -2.56 -0.23 7.01
CA PHE A 40 -1.54 0.80 7.21
C PHE A 40 -1.73 2.01 6.30
N VAL A 41 -2.26 1.83 5.10
CA VAL A 41 -2.67 2.94 4.22
C VAL A 41 -3.79 3.76 4.86
N ALA A 42 -4.81 3.11 5.44
CA ALA A 42 -5.91 3.79 6.13
C ALA A 42 -5.45 4.54 7.40
N LEU A 43 -4.34 4.11 8.01
CA LEU A 43 -3.72 4.77 9.17
C LEU A 43 -2.67 5.81 8.79
N ASP A 44 -2.46 6.07 7.49
CA ASP A 44 -1.41 6.93 6.95
C ASP A 44 0.01 6.55 7.44
N ASP A 45 0.21 5.26 7.76
CA ASP A 45 1.48 4.71 8.20
C ASP A 45 2.26 4.18 6.98
N LEU A 46 2.87 5.12 6.24
CA LEU A 46 3.67 4.80 5.07
C LEU A 46 4.78 3.79 5.37
N GLY A 47 5.43 3.90 6.54
CA GLY A 47 6.56 3.05 6.91
C GLY A 47 6.16 1.59 6.98
N ARG A 48 5.06 1.28 7.68
CA ARG A 48 4.54 -0.09 7.77
C ARG A 48 3.90 -0.56 6.48
N ALA A 49 3.19 0.31 5.75
CA ALA A 49 2.66 -0.02 4.42
C ALA A 49 3.79 -0.49 3.48
N MET A 50 4.89 0.27 3.42
CA MET A 50 6.08 -0.07 2.63
C MET A 50 6.73 -1.38 3.10
N ARG A 51 6.83 -1.61 4.41
CA ARG A 51 7.39 -2.87 4.96
C ARG A 51 6.62 -4.08 4.46
N TYR A 52 5.29 -4.04 4.52
CA TYR A 52 4.46 -5.16 4.07
C TYR A 52 4.39 -5.28 2.56
N TYR A 53 4.48 -4.16 1.83
CA TYR A 53 4.64 -4.16 0.38
C TYR A 53 5.92 -4.88 -0.07
N SER A 54 7.05 -4.63 0.61
CA SER A 54 8.30 -5.36 0.34
C SER A 54 8.18 -6.84 0.71
N LYS A 55 7.64 -7.17 1.89
CA LYS A 55 7.42 -8.57 2.31
C LYS A 55 6.53 -9.35 1.32
N LEU A 56 5.51 -8.71 0.76
CA LEU A 56 4.65 -9.31 -0.27
C LEU A 56 5.48 -9.74 -1.49
N LYS A 57 6.36 -8.85 -1.98
CA LYS A 57 7.24 -9.13 -3.13
C LYS A 57 8.30 -10.19 -2.80
N GLU A 58 8.89 -10.14 -1.60
CA GLU A 58 9.86 -11.13 -1.11
C GLU A 58 9.23 -12.54 -0.98
N ALA A 59 7.95 -12.62 -0.63
CA ALA A 59 7.18 -13.86 -0.62
C ALA A 59 6.85 -14.39 -2.03
N GLY A 60 7.30 -13.71 -3.11
CA GLY A 60 7.10 -14.12 -4.49
C GLY A 60 5.75 -13.74 -5.09
N PHE A 61 4.94 -12.94 -4.39
CA PHE A 61 3.68 -12.46 -4.93
C PHE A 61 3.89 -11.22 -5.81
N THR A 62 3.12 -11.14 -6.89
CA THR A 62 2.97 -9.92 -7.67
C THR A 62 1.92 -9.02 -7.01
N PRO A 63 2.22 -7.75 -6.73
CA PRO A 63 1.21 -6.82 -6.25
C PRO A 63 0.05 -6.71 -7.23
N THR A 64 -1.17 -6.71 -6.70
CA THR A 64 -2.39 -6.49 -7.50
C THR A 64 -2.62 -4.99 -7.72
N TYR A 65 -3.42 -4.62 -8.73
CA TYR A 65 -3.70 -3.20 -9.05
C TYR A 65 -4.20 -2.39 -7.85
N ASP A 66 -5.03 -2.99 -6.99
CA ASP A 66 -5.50 -2.33 -5.78
C ASP A 66 -4.38 -2.05 -4.78
N VAL A 67 -3.39 -2.94 -4.64
CA VAL A 67 -2.21 -2.69 -3.79
C VAL A 67 -1.40 -1.54 -4.35
N PHE A 68 -1.16 -1.51 -5.66
CA PHE A 68 -0.45 -0.39 -6.30
C PHE A 68 -1.14 0.95 -6.01
N ARG A 69 -2.47 1.02 -6.23
CA ARG A 69 -3.25 2.23 -5.97
C ARG A 69 -3.19 2.64 -4.49
N ASP A 70 -3.33 1.68 -3.57
CA ASP A 70 -3.28 1.95 -2.13
C ASP A 70 -1.90 2.52 -1.72
N MET A 71 -0.82 1.96 -2.28
CA MET A 71 0.55 2.43 -2.04
C MET A 71 0.86 3.81 -2.66
N ILE A 72 0.38 4.07 -3.87
CA ILE A 72 0.51 5.39 -4.50
C ILE A 72 -0.24 6.44 -3.68
N SER A 73 -1.44 6.12 -3.22
CA SER A 73 -2.25 7.04 -2.43
C SER A 73 -1.54 7.48 -1.14
N VAL A 74 -0.98 6.54 -0.37
CA VAL A 74 -0.24 6.86 0.86
C VAL A 74 1.10 7.58 0.57
N CYS A 75 1.78 7.27 -0.54
CA CYS A 75 2.98 8.02 -0.95
C CYS A 75 2.66 9.48 -1.27
N ILE A 76 1.54 9.73 -1.96
CA ILE A 76 1.07 11.09 -2.26
C ILE A 76 0.69 11.83 -0.97
N ALA A 77 -0.09 11.20 -0.08
CA ALA A 77 -0.48 11.79 1.20
C ALA A 77 0.74 12.15 2.07
N SER A 78 1.76 11.29 2.07
CA SER A 78 3.03 11.51 2.77
C SER A 78 4.04 12.40 2.03
N GLY A 79 3.69 12.96 0.86
CA GLY A 79 4.57 13.82 0.05
C GLY A 79 5.84 13.12 -0.48
N ARG A 80 5.86 11.79 -0.55
CA ARG A 80 7.03 11.00 -0.98
C ARG A 80 7.04 10.80 -2.50
N LEU A 81 7.31 11.88 -3.24
CA LEU A 81 7.26 11.86 -4.70
C LEU A 81 8.17 10.80 -5.35
N THR A 82 9.43 10.68 -4.91
CA THR A 82 10.36 9.67 -5.46
C THR A 82 9.79 8.26 -5.33
N LYS A 83 9.23 7.94 -4.16
CA LYS A 83 8.66 6.62 -3.91
C LYS A 83 7.40 6.37 -4.71
N CYS A 84 6.56 7.40 -4.85
CA CYS A 84 5.39 7.36 -5.70
C CYS A 84 5.76 7.00 -7.16
N ARG A 85 6.78 7.67 -7.73
CA ARG A 85 7.26 7.40 -9.10
C ARG A 85 7.80 5.98 -9.27
N GLU A 86 8.55 5.46 -8.29
CA GLU A 86 9.02 4.07 -8.31
C GLU A 86 7.84 3.10 -8.45
N ILE A 87 6.77 3.30 -7.68
CA ILE A 87 5.59 2.44 -7.71
C ILE A 87 4.80 2.61 -9.01
N CYS A 88 4.68 3.84 -9.54
CA CYS A 88 4.07 4.06 -10.86
C CYS A 88 4.81 3.31 -11.97
N LYS A 89 6.14 3.26 -11.91
CA LYS A 89 6.94 2.48 -12.84
C LYS A 89 6.68 0.97 -12.68
N GLU A 90 6.56 0.48 -11.44
CA GLU A 90 6.18 -0.93 -11.19
C GLU A 90 4.81 -1.28 -11.79
N VAL A 91 3.85 -0.33 -11.82
CA VAL A 91 2.54 -0.51 -12.49
C VAL A 91 2.71 -0.67 -14.01
N GLU A 92 3.51 0.19 -14.63
CA GLU A 92 3.79 0.15 -16.07
C GLU A 92 4.55 -1.13 -16.47
N ASP A 93 5.56 -1.53 -15.68
CA ASP A 93 6.34 -2.75 -15.88
C ASP A 93 5.45 -4.01 -15.75
N ALA A 94 4.37 -3.93 -14.97
CA ALA A 94 3.34 -4.98 -14.87
C ALA A 94 2.32 -4.96 -16.05
N GLY A 95 2.48 -4.06 -17.03
CA GLY A 95 1.57 -3.91 -18.16
C GLY A 95 0.23 -3.27 -17.79
N LEU A 96 0.15 -2.62 -16.63
CA LEU A 96 -1.05 -1.96 -16.14
C LEU A 96 -1.00 -0.46 -16.42
N ARG A 97 -2.16 0.20 -16.36
CA ARG A 97 -2.27 1.66 -16.46
C ARG A 97 -2.86 2.23 -15.19
N LEU A 98 -2.29 3.34 -14.74
CA LEU A 98 -2.89 4.16 -13.69
C LEU A 98 -4.24 4.71 -14.15
N ASP A 99 -5.18 4.77 -13.24
CA ASP A 99 -6.43 5.49 -13.46
C ASP A 99 -6.20 7.01 -13.50
N ALA A 100 -7.20 7.71 -14.05
CA ALA A 100 -7.13 9.14 -14.27
C ALA A 100 -6.97 9.93 -12.96
N ASP A 101 -7.61 9.47 -11.86
CA ASP A 101 -7.51 10.11 -10.55
C ASP A 101 -6.09 10.03 -9.99
N THR A 102 -5.51 8.82 -9.99
CA THR A 102 -4.15 8.59 -9.50
C THR A 102 -3.13 9.38 -10.31
N SER A 103 -3.29 9.42 -11.63
CA SER A 103 -2.42 10.19 -12.53
C SER A 103 -2.53 11.69 -12.28
N PHE A 104 -3.75 12.21 -12.08
CA PHE A 104 -3.99 13.62 -11.77
C PHE A 104 -3.38 14.04 -10.44
N ARG A 105 -3.56 13.23 -9.38
CA ARG A 105 -3.00 13.49 -8.05
C ARG A 105 -1.47 13.51 -8.06
N LEU A 106 -0.83 12.65 -8.85
CA LEU A 106 0.62 12.66 -9.03
C LEU A 106 1.10 13.97 -9.67
N LEU A 107 0.46 14.42 -10.76
CA LEU A 107 0.80 15.68 -11.42
C LEU A 107 0.67 16.89 -10.48
N GLN A 108 -0.34 16.89 -9.61
CA GLN A 108 -0.50 17.94 -8.60
C GLN A 108 0.67 17.96 -7.60
N LEU A 109 1.10 16.79 -7.11
CA LEU A 109 2.23 16.68 -6.20
C LEU A 109 3.54 17.16 -6.87
N GLU A 110 3.76 16.80 -8.14
CA GLU A 110 4.94 17.22 -8.91
C GLU A 110 5.01 18.75 -9.05
N ASN A 111 3.89 19.37 -9.40
CA ASN A 111 3.80 20.82 -9.53
C ASN A 111 4.05 21.54 -8.19
N GLN A 112 3.64 20.97 -7.07
CA GLN A 112 3.93 21.51 -5.74
C GLN A 112 5.42 21.42 -5.39
N THR A 113 6.08 20.29 -5.70
CA THR A 113 7.51 20.11 -5.41
C THR A 113 8.45 20.96 -6.27
N MET A 114 8.03 21.39 -7.46
CA MET A 114 8.81 22.30 -8.33
C MET A 114 8.64 23.78 -7.96
N SER A 115 7.71 24.10 -7.06
CA SER A 115 7.40 25.47 -6.63
C SER A 115 8.09 25.91 -5.33
N LEU A 116 8.97 25.04 -4.78
CA LEU A 116 9.79 25.25 -3.58
C LEU A 116 11.27 25.33 -3.96
#